data_AF-A0A2G6IF11-F1
#
_entry.id   AF-A0A2G6IF11-F1
#
_cell.length_a   1.000
_cell.length_b   1.000
_cell.length_c   1.000
_cell.angle_alpha   90.00
_cell.angle_beta   90.00
_cell.angle_gamma   90.00
#
_symmetry.space_group_name_H-M   'P 1'
#
loop_
_entity.id
_entity.type
_entity.pdbx_description
1 polymer ?
#
loop_
_entity_poly.entity_id
_entity_poly.type
_entity_poly.pdbx_seq_one_letter_code
_entity_poly.pdbx_strand_id
1 'polypeptide(L)'
;MFARYRKQESTPAPAAPPRATKVASAPESTEAAPKRKPIAARPAAAPDEREARRKARLGELKLEVHKALLDNLNLSALESATEQDLRAEIDAITNETLSERDVVLNREDRTTITQDLYNEVKGLGPLETLLQDDTVNDILVNGPQQIFIERAGKLELSDVTFQDERHLLRIIDKIVSAVGRRVDESNPYVDARLADGSRFNAMVPPIAVDGSLVSIRKFKKDKLGIDDLVRFGAFSEEMAAYLQAAVATRLNVIVSGGTGSGKTTTLNALSSFIDNSERILTIEDTAELQLQQTHVGRMESRPANVEGKGAVSQRDCLKNALRMRPDRIIVGETRGEEVIDMLQAMNTGHDGSMTTIHANSARDGISRLENMVAMAGIEMPLKAVRSQIASAVNLLVQASRLQDGSRRMVSITEITGMEGDVISMQEVFRFQRTGLSPDNKIIGHFTGTGVRSNYSERFKLWGYDLPSEIFEPVQG
;
A
#
# COMPACT_ATOMS: atom_id res chain seq x y z
N MET A 1 2.11 -17.77 15.50
CA MET A 1 3.09 -18.87 15.76
C MET A 1 3.98 -18.67 17.00
N PHE A 2 3.80 -17.60 17.81
CA PHE A 2 4.76 -17.15 18.84
C PHE A 2 4.58 -17.70 20.26
N ALA A 3 3.79 -18.76 20.43
CA ALA A 3 3.56 -19.39 21.74
C ALA A 3 4.84 -20.01 22.34
N ARG A 4 5.93 -20.18 21.57
CA ARG A 4 7.21 -20.67 22.14
C ARG A 4 7.82 -19.73 23.18
N TYR A 5 7.46 -18.45 23.17
CA TYR A 5 7.90 -17.46 24.16
C TYR A 5 6.84 -17.18 25.24
N ARG A 6 5.71 -17.90 25.22
CA ARG A 6 4.62 -17.78 26.19
C ARG A 6 4.24 -19.18 26.68
N LYS A 7 4.50 -19.47 27.96
CA LYS A 7 4.32 -20.79 28.60
C LYS A 7 3.07 -21.55 28.10
N GLN A 8 3.24 -22.75 27.54
CA GLN A 8 2.15 -23.66 27.12
C GLN A 8 2.35 -25.09 27.65
N GLU A 9 1.23 -25.70 28.07
CA GLU A 9 1.05 -27.09 28.52
C GLU A 9 0.85 -28.06 27.33
N SER A 10 1.20 -29.34 27.55
CA SER A 10 1.42 -30.36 26.53
C SER A 10 0.26 -31.34 26.31
N THR A 11 0.00 -31.72 25.05
CA THR A 11 -0.62 -33.03 24.69
C THR A 11 -0.25 -33.43 23.24
N PRO A 12 -0.16 -34.74 22.89
CA PRO A 12 0.62 -35.22 21.74
C PRO A 12 -0.21 -35.64 20.52
N ALA A 13 0.47 -35.74 19.36
CA ALA A 13 -0.07 -36.13 18.05
C ALA A 13 0.15 -37.62 17.71
N PRO A 14 -0.59 -38.20 16.73
CA PRO A 14 -0.29 -39.51 16.15
C PRO A 14 0.14 -39.47 14.66
N ALA A 15 0.70 -40.60 14.21
CA ALA A 15 1.46 -40.83 12.98
C ALA A 15 0.66 -41.47 11.80
N ALA A 16 1.25 -41.46 10.60
CA ALA A 16 0.89 -42.21 9.36
C ALA A 16 2.00 -43.26 9.03
N PRO A 17 2.08 -43.99 7.87
CA PRO A 17 1.22 -44.21 6.67
C PRO A 17 1.15 -45.73 6.26
N PRO A 18 0.82 -46.19 5.00
CA PRO A 18 1.83 -46.32 3.89
C PRO A 18 1.36 -46.43 2.38
N ARG A 19 2.37 -46.33 1.45
CA ARG A 19 2.66 -46.87 0.06
C ARG A 19 1.60 -47.63 -0.79
N ALA A 20 1.68 -47.87 -2.12
CA ALA A 20 2.41 -47.44 -3.35
C ALA A 20 2.01 -48.41 -4.51
N THR A 21 2.07 -48.02 -5.81
CA THR A 21 2.34 -48.97 -6.94
C THR A 21 2.75 -48.30 -8.27
N LYS A 22 3.67 -48.94 -9.00
CA LYS A 22 4.23 -48.65 -10.35
C LYS A 22 3.73 -49.68 -11.38
N VAL A 23 3.64 -49.36 -12.69
CA VAL A 23 3.90 -50.23 -13.88
C VAL A 23 4.14 -49.31 -15.12
N ALA A 24 5.33 -49.24 -15.78
CA ALA A 24 5.87 -49.95 -16.98
C ALA A 24 5.05 -49.81 -18.31
N SER A 25 5.54 -49.87 -19.56
CA SER A 25 6.77 -49.53 -20.33
C SER A 25 6.41 -49.81 -21.83
N ALA A 26 6.92 -49.04 -22.80
CA ALA A 26 6.63 -49.15 -24.25
C ALA A 26 7.32 -50.36 -24.95
N PRO A 27 7.04 -50.67 -26.25
CA PRO A 27 7.82 -50.06 -27.37
C PRO A 27 7.12 -49.89 -28.77
N GLU A 28 7.78 -49.09 -29.64
CA GLU A 28 7.97 -49.05 -31.13
C GLU A 28 7.10 -49.90 -32.09
N SER A 29 6.93 -49.67 -33.41
CA SER A 29 7.22 -48.63 -34.43
C SER A 29 6.60 -49.13 -35.77
N THR A 30 6.21 -48.26 -36.72
CA THR A 30 5.93 -48.49 -38.17
C THR A 30 5.21 -47.23 -38.70
N GLU A 31 5.31 -46.69 -39.93
CA GLU A 31 6.04 -46.90 -41.17
C GLU A 31 5.70 -45.67 -42.06
N ALA A 32 6.55 -45.27 -43.01
CA ALA A 32 6.43 -44.03 -43.79
C ALA A 32 5.78 -44.22 -45.17
N ALA A 33 4.99 -43.25 -45.64
CA ALA A 33 4.52 -43.12 -47.04
C ALA A 33 4.18 -41.63 -47.40
N PRO A 34 4.13 -41.22 -48.69
CA PRO A 34 4.90 -40.07 -49.18
C PRO A 34 4.17 -38.73 -49.39
N LYS A 35 5.01 -37.69 -49.57
CA LYS A 35 4.75 -36.26 -49.78
C LYS A 35 3.83 -35.93 -50.97
N ARG A 36 2.79 -35.11 -50.73
CA ARG A 36 2.14 -34.25 -51.74
C ARG A 36 2.59 -32.80 -51.54
N LYS A 37 2.98 -32.13 -52.63
CA LYS A 37 3.41 -30.72 -52.66
C LYS A 37 2.26 -29.80 -52.18
N PRO A 38 2.51 -28.80 -51.32
CA PRO A 38 1.48 -27.83 -50.95
C PRO A 38 1.27 -26.82 -52.08
N ILE A 39 0.00 -26.53 -52.38
CA ILE A 39 -0.41 -25.32 -53.08
C ILE A 39 -0.05 -24.14 -52.17
N ALA A 40 0.60 -23.12 -52.72
CA ALA A 40 1.02 -21.93 -51.99
C ALA A 40 -0.20 -21.21 -51.39
N ALA A 41 -0.38 -21.33 -50.07
CA ALA A 41 -1.26 -20.46 -49.31
C ALA A 41 -0.57 -19.10 -49.12
N ARG A 42 -1.31 -18.02 -49.34
CA ARG A 42 -0.90 -16.66 -48.95
C ARG A 42 -0.46 -16.66 -47.48
N PRO A 43 0.51 -15.81 -47.07
CA PRO A 43 0.98 -15.80 -45.69
C PRO A 43 -0.20 -15.46 -44.78
N ALA A 44 -0.52 -16.36 -43.85
CA ALA A 44 -1.39 -16.05 -42.73
C ALA A 44 -0.63 -15.08 -41.82
N ALA A 45 -1.24 -13.93 -41.51
CA ALA A 45 -0.71 -12.97 -40.55
C ALA A 45 -0.40 -13.67 -39.21
N ALA A 46 0.68 -13.25 -38.55
CA ALA A 46 1.09 -13.81 -37.26
C ALA A 46 -0.03 -13.67 -36.19
N PRO A 47 -0.11 -14.57 -35.20
CA PRO A 47 -1.17 -14.55 -34.17
C PRO A 47 -1.37 -13.17 -33.52
N ASP A 48 -0.26 -12.46 -33.23
CA ASP A 48 -0.25 -11.13 -32.61
C ASP A 48 -0.90 -10.04 -33.47
N GLU A 49 -0.74 -10.07 -34.81
CA GLU A 49 -1.33 -9.07 -35.69
C GLU A 49 -2.85 -9.23 -35.80
N ARG A 50 -3.34 -10.47 -35.69
CA ARG A 50 -4.78 -10.78 -35.76
C ARG A 50 -5.49 -10.36 -34.48
N GLU A 51 -4.83 -10.53 -33.33
CA GLU A 51 -5.33 -10.11 -32.03
C GLU A 51 -5.33 -8.58 -31.90
N ALA A 52 -4.25 -7.90 -32.34
CA ALA A 52 -4.18 -6.44 -32.38
C ALA A 52 -5.29 -5.83 -33.26
N ARG A 53 -5.55 -6.40 -34.45
CA ARG A 53 -6.65 -5.96 -35.32
C ARG A 53 -8.03 -6.19 -34.70
N ARG A 54 -8.22 -7.31 -33.99
CA ARG A 54 -9.48 -7.57 -33.27
C ARG A 54 -9.70 -6.55 -32.16
N LYS A 55 -8.67 -6.23 -31.39
CA LYS A 55 -8.72 -5.24 -30.30
C LYS A 55 -9.01 -3.83 -30.82
N ALA A 56 -8.39 -3.42 -31.92
CA ALA A 56 -8.67 -2.14 -32.58
C ALA A 56 -10.13 -2.04 -33.04
N ARG A 57 -10.65 -3.11 -33.67
CA ARG A 57 -12.05 -3.15 -34.14
C ARG A 57 -13.06 -3.11 -32.98
N LEU A 58 -12.76 -3.78 -31.87
CA LEU A 58 -13.57 -3.71 -30.65
C LEU A 58 -13.54 -2.31 -30.03
N GLY A 59 -12.39 -1.63 -30.06
CA GLY A 59 -12.25 -0.24 -29.60
C GLY A 59 -13.08 0.75 -30.42
N GLU A 60 -13.05 0.64 -31.75
CA GLU A 60 -13.89 1.45 -32.65
C GLU A 60 -15.38 1.24 -32.37
N LEU A 61 -15.79 -0.02 -32.27
CA LEU A 61 -17.19 -0.37 -31.99
C LEU A 61 -17.64 0.17 -30.62
N LYS A 62 -16.78 0.10 -29.61
CA LYS A 62 -17.05 0.64 -28.27
C LYS A 62 -17.26 2.16 -28.30
N LEU A 63 -16.44 2.90 -29.06
CA LEU A 63 -16.58 4.35 -29.21
C LEU A 63 -17.92 4.73 -29.83
N GLU A 64 -18.37 3.96 -30.81
CA GLU A 64 -19.62 4.21 -31.51
C GLU A 64 -20.84 3.89 -30.65
N VAL A 65 -20.83 2.74 -29.99
CA VAL A 65 -21.91 2.38 -29.05
C VAL A 65 -21.95 3.39 -27.91
N HIS A 66 -20.80 3.83 -27.38
CA HIS A 66 -20.75 4.88 -26.36
C HIS A 66 -21.37 6.20 -26.84
N LYS A 67 -21.10 6.61 -28.08
CA LYS A 67 -21.72 7.82 -28.65
C LYS A 67 -23.25 7.67 -28.76
N ALA A 68 -23.73 6.55 -29.28
CA ALA A 68 -25.16 6.25 -29.34
C ALA A 68 -25.80 6.22 -27.94
N LEU A 69 -25.05 5.73 -26.95
CA LEU A 69 -25.46 5.72 -25.56
C LEU A 69 -25.66 7.14 -25.01
N LEU A 70 -24.71 8.04 -25.24
CA LEU A 70 -24.81 9.44 -24.81
C LEU A 70 -25.94 10.20 -25.52
N ASP A 71 -26.20 9.90 -26.79
CA ASP A 71 -27.25 10.55 -27.58
C ASP A 71 -28.65 10.08 -27.17
N ASN A 72 -28.79 8.83 -26.71
CA ASN A 72 -30.09 8.21 -26.39
C ASN A 72 -30.40 8.14 -24.89
N LEU A 73 -29.42 8.18 -23.98
CA LEU A 73 -29.70 8.15 -22.55
C LEU A 73 -30.16 9.50 -22.02
N ASN A 74 -31.31 9.47 -21.34
CA ASN A 74 -31.79 10.61 -20.61
C ASN A 74 -31.04 10.75 -19.26
N LEU A 75 -30.09 11.69 -19.21
CA LEU A 75 -29.26 11.98 -18.03
C LEU A 75 -30.06 12.16 -16.72
N SER A 76 -31.29 12.65 -16.82
CA SER A 76 -32.17 12.86 -15.67
C SER A 76 -32.77 11.57 -15.07
N ALA A 77 -32.87 10.49 -15.84
CA ALA A 77 -33.37 9.19 -15.38
C ALA A 77 -32.26 8.33 -14.72
N LEU A 78 -30.99 8.65 -14.97
CA LEU A 78 -29.84 7.90 -14.47
C LEU A 78 -29.68 7.97 -12.94
N GLU A 79 -30.10 9.04 -12.29
CA GLU A 79 -29.90 9.21 -10.84
C GLU A 79 -30.79 8.30 -10.00
N SER A 80 -31.98 7.93 -10.52
CA SER A 80 -32.98 7.12 -9.80
C SER A 80 -33.12 5.68 -10.31
N ALA A 81 -32.55 5.37 -11.47
CA ALA A 81 -32.62 4.04 -12.07
C ALA A 81 -31.83 2.98 -11.27
N THR A 82 -32.39 1.78 -11.17
CA THR A 82 -31.71 0.64 -10.55
C THR A 82 -30.60 0.11 -11.46
N GLU A 83 -29.62 -0.61 -10.89
CA GLU A 83 -28.55 -1.24 -11.68
C GLU A 83 -29.09 -2.19 -12.77
N GLN A 84 -30.17 -2.92 -12.46
CA GLN A 84 -30.80 -3.83 -13.42
C GLN A 84 -31.41 -3.08 -14.62
N ASP A 85 -32.13 -1.98 -14.35
CA ASP A 85 -32.76 -1.19 -15.42
C ASP A 85 -31.71 -0.56 -16.33
N LEU A 86 -30.65 0.00 -15.74
CA LEU A 86 -29.55 0.60 -16.50
C LEU A 86 -28.85 -0.42 -17.41
N ARG A 87 -28.54 -1.60 -16.88
CA ARG A 87 -27.88 -2.65 -17.65
C ARG A 87 -28.77 -3.11 -18.80
N ALA A 88 -30.09 -3.26 -18.57
CA ALA A 88 -31.04 -3.63 -19.60
C ALA A 88 -31.15 -2.58 -20.72
N GLU A 89 -31.14 -1.28 -20.37
CA GLU A 89 -31.18 -0.19 -21.32
C GLU A 89 -29.89 -0.09 -22.15
N ILE A 90 -28.73 -0.19 -21.49
CA ILE A 90 -27.41 -0.27 -22.17
C ILE A 90 -27.36 -1.45 -23.13
N ASP A 91 -27.84 -2.63 -22.71
CA ASP A 91 -27.91 -3.81 -23.56
C ASP A 91 -28.84 -3.61 -24.76
N ALA A 92 -29.97 -2.92 -24.58
CA ALA A 92 -30.91 -2.63 -25.67
C ALA A 92 -30.28 -1.70 -26.72
N ILE A 93 -29.68 -0.59 -26.30
CA ILE A 93 -28.98 0.36 -27.19
C ILE A 93 -27.80 -0.32 -27.90
N THR A 94 -27.05 -1.15 -27.17
CA THR A 94 -25.95 -1.92 -27.75
C THR A 94 -26.45 -2.87 -28.83
N ASN A 95 -27.56 -3.59 -28.61
CA ASN A 95 -28.13 -4.49 -29.62
C ASN A 95 -28.63 -3.76 -30.86
N GLU A 96 -29.29 -2.62 -30.68
CA GLU A 96 -29.78 -1.81 -31.79
C GLU A 96 -28.60 -1.35 -32.66
N THR A 97 -27.58 -0.75 -32.03
CA THR A 97 -26.38 -0.26 -32.72
C THR A 97 -25.61 -1.38 -33.44
N LEU A 98 -25.51 -2.57 -32.83
CA LEU A 98 -24.86 -3.73 -33.46
C LEU A 98 -25.67 -4.28 -34.65
N SER A 99 -27.01 -4.29 -34.53
CA SER A 99 -27.91 -4.79 -35.57
C SER A 99 -27.92 -3.87 -36.80
N GLU A 100 -27.91 -2.56 -36.60
CA GLU A 100 -27.82 -1.57 -37.69
C GLU A 100 -26.56 -1.72 -38.54
N ARG A 101 -25.49 -2.26 -37.96
CA ARG A 101 -24.17 -2.40 -38.60
C ARG A 101 -23.83 -3.81 -39.04
N ASP A 102 -24.75 -4.76 -38.86
CA ASP A 102 -24.54 -6.18 -39.19
C ASP A 102 -23.28 -6.76 -38.50
N VAL A 103 -23.00 -6.31 -37.27
CA VAL A 103 -21.85 -6.75 -36.47
C VAL A 103 -22.30 -7.80 -35.47
N VAL A 104 -21.80 -9.03 -35.63
CA VAL A 104 -22.02 -10.12 -34.69
C VAL A 104 -20.82 -10.24 -33.76
N LEU A 105 -21.04 -9.98 -32.47
CA LEU A 105 -20.09 -10.25 -31.41
C LEU A 105 -20.36 -11.60 -30.78
N ASN A 106 -19.31 -12.24 -30.26
CA ASN A 106 -19.50 -13.38 -29.36
C ASN A 106 -20.06 -12.91 -28.01
N ARG A 107 -20.54 -13.85 -27.20
CA ARG A 107 -21.17 -13.53 -25.90
C ARG A 107 -20.20 -12.81 -24.94
N GLU A 108 -18.93 -13.16 -24.98
CA GLU A 108 -17.90 -12.62 -24.10
C GLU A 108 -17.59 -11.16 -24.43
N ASP A 109 -17.29 -10.85 -25.69
CA ASP A 109 -17.03 -9.50 -26.19
C ASP A 109 -18.23 -8.57 -25.91
N ARG A 110 -19.45 -9.08 -26.09
CA ARG A 110 -20.66 -8.33 -25.77
C ARG A 110 -20.77 -8.02 -24.29
N THR A 111 -20.53 -9.01 -23.43
CA THR A 111 -20.58 -8.81 -21.97
C THR A 111 -19.55 -7.78 -21.52
N THR A 112 -18.34 -7.82 -22.10
CA THR A 112 -17.28 -6.84 -21.84
C THR A 112 -17.68 -5.43 -22.27
N ILE A 113 -18.23 -5.25 -23.48
CA ILE A 113 -18.68 -3.94 -23.96
C ILE A 113 -19.81 -3.38 -23.08
N THR A 114 -20.82 -4.19 -22.75
CA THR A 114 -21.92 -3.76 -21.86
C THR A 114 -21.38 -3.34 -20.49
N GLN A 115 -20.46 -4.11 -19.91
CA GLN A 115 -19.87 -3.78 -18.61
C GLN A 115 -19.03 -2.50 -18.67
N ASP A 116 -18.25 -2.31 -19.74
CA ASP A 116 -17.48 -1.09 -19.94
C ASP A 116 -18.38 0.15 -20.10
N LEU A 117 -19.46 0.04 -20.86
CA LEU A 117 -20.43 1.13 -21.02
C LEU A 117 -21.15 1.44 -19.70
N TYR A 118 -21.47 0.41 -18.91
CA TYR A 118 -22.00 0.58 -17.57
C TYR A 118 -21.01 1.33 -16.67
N ASN A 119 -19.73 0.97 -16.71
CA ASN A 119 -18.67 1.65 -15.96
C ASN A 119 -18.48 3.11 -16.42
N GLU A 120 -18.72 3.41 -17.69
CA GLU A 120 -18.70 4.78 -18.23
C GLU A 120 -19.82 5.64 -17.66
N VAL A 121 -21.04 5.09 -17.61
CA VAL A 121 -22.22 5.80 -17.14
C VAL A 121 -22.23 5.94 -15.62
N LYS A 122 -22.06 4.84 -14.88
CA LYS A 122 -22.16 4.83 -13.41
C LYS A 122 -20.81 4.90 -12.69
N GLY A 123 -19.79 4.24 -13.22
CA GLY A 123 -18.47 4.13 -12.58
C GLY A 123 -17.49 5.24 -12.97
N LEU A 124 -16.20 4.91 -12.91
CA LEU A 124 -15.09 5.81 -13.27
C LEU A 124 -14.53 5.53 -14.68
N GLY A 125 -15.38 5.04 -15.58
CA GLY A 125 -15.03 4.74 -16.97
C GLY A 125 -13.88 3.73 -17.08
N PRO A 126 -12.84 3.99 -17.89
CA PRO A 126 -11.72 3.07 -18.07
C PRO A 126 -10.96 2.73 -16.77
N LEU A 127 -10.98 3.62 -15.78
CA LEU A 127 -10.28 3.40 -14.51
C LEU A 127 -10.91 2.28 -13.68
N GLU A 128 -12.21 2.02 -13.86
CA GLU A 128 -12.95 1.04 -13.07
C GLU A 128 -12.33 -0.37 -13.20
N THR A 129 -11.94 -0.75 -14.42
CA THR A 129 -11.27 -2.03 -14.70
C THR A 129 -9.95 -2.18 -13.94
N LEU A 130 -9.18 -1.10 -13.82
CA LEU A 130 -7.89 -1.09 -13.08
C LEU A 130 -8.11 -1.04 -11.56
N LEU A 131 -9.15 -0.33 -11.11
CA LEU A 131 -9.53 -0.24 -9.71
C LEU A 131 -10.06 -1.58 -9.16
N GLN A 132 -10.75 -2.37 -9.97
CA GLN A 132 -11.25 -3.70 -9.59
C GLN A 132 -10.16 -4.79 -9.60
N ASP A 133 -9.04 -4.57 -10.27
CA ASP A 133 -7.94 -5.54 -10.33
C ASP A 133 -7.04 -5.49 -9.08
N ASP A 134 -7.25 -6.41 -8.14
CA ASP A 134 -6.53 -6.47 -6.85
C ASP A 134 -4.99 -6.61 -6.98
N THR A 135 -4.47 -6.96 -8.16
CA THR A 135 -3.01 -7.05 -8.36
C THR A 135 -2.36 -5.71 -8.73
N VAL A 136 -3.17 -4.68 -9.06
CA VAL A 136 -2.73 -3.29 -9.25
C VAL A 136 -2.65 -2.55 -7.91
N ASN A 137 -1.55 -1.82 -7.69
CA ASN A 137 -1.33 -1.02 -6.48
C ASN A 137 -1.44 0.49 -6.72
N ASP A 138 -0.85 0.98 -7.82
CA ASP A 138 -0.90 2.39 -8.23
C ASP A 138 -1.35 2.48 -9.70
N ILE A 139 -2.10 3.52 -10.06
CA ILE A 139 -2.50 3.87 -11.43
C ILE A 139 -2.02 5.29 -11.71
N LEU A 140 -1.22 5.47 -12.76
CA LEU A 140 -0.65 6.76 -13.15
C LEU A 140 -1.07 7.08 -14.59
N VAL A 141 -1.83 8.15 -14.79
CA VAL A 141 -2.31 8.60 -16.09
C VAL A 141 -1.50 9.82 -16.51
N ASN A 142 -0.81 9.70 -17.64
CA ASN A 142 -0.06 10.78 -18.29
C ASN A 142 -0.79 11.18 -19.58
N GLY A 143 -1.96 11.80 -19.45
CA GLY A 143 -2.87 12.03 -20.56
C GLY A 143 -3.66 10.78 -21.00
N PRO A 144 -4.55 10.92 -22.00
CA PRO A 144 -5.58 9.94 -22.28
C PRO A 144 -5.07 8.60 -22.83
N GLN A 145 -3.88 8.59 -23.46
CA GLN A 145 -3.34 7.41 -24.14
C GLN A 145 -2.18 6.73 -23.41
N GLN A 146 -1.72 7.26 -22.28
CA GLN A 146 -0.61 6.68 -21.52
C GLN A 146 -1.00 6.46 -20.07
N ILE A 147 -1.41 5.23 -19.76
CA ILE A 147 -1.74 4.80 -18.40
C ILE A 147 -0.73 3.76 -17.94
N PHE A 148 -0.02 4.04 -16.85
CA PHE A 148 0.89 3.11 -16.20
C PHE A 148 0.21 2.52 -14.97
N ILE A 149 0.52 1.27 -14.67
CA ILE A 149 0.08 0.58 -13.46
C ILE A 149 1.26 -0.03 -12.73
N GLU A 150 1.19 -0.06 -11.40
CA GLU A 150 2.18 -0.74 -10.56
C GLU A 150 1.66 -2.11 -10.14
N ARG A 151 2.36 -3.17 -10.56
CA ARG A 151 2.15 -4.55 -10.07
C ARG A 151 3.42 -5.08 -9.45
N ALA A 152 3.32 -5.67 -8.26
CA ALA A 152 4.44 -6.28 -7.54
C ALA A 152 5.71 -5.40 -7.45
N GLY A 153 5.54 -4.08 -7.34
CA GLY A 153 6.58 -3.07 -7.25
C GLY A 153 7.15 -2.58 -8.59
N LYS A 154 6.66 -3.08 -9.73
CA LYS A 154 7.13 -2.71 -11.07
C LYS A 154 6.06 -1.91 -11.81
N LEU A 155 6.48 -0.83 -12.46
CA LEU A 155 5.62 -0.04 -13.34
C LEU A 155 5.59 -0.66 -14.74
N GLU A 156 4.40 -0.83 -15.29
CA GLU A 156 4.16 -1.30 -16.65
C GLU A 156 3.12 -0.43 -17.35
N LEU A 157 3.18 -0.36 -18.68
CA LEU A 157 2.19 0.35 -19.48
C LEU A 157 0.94 -0.52 -19.61
N SER A 158 -0.22 0.04 -19.29
CA SER A 158 -1.52 -0.61 -19.40
C SER A 158 -2.06 -0.53 -20.83
N ASP A 159 -2.87 -1.52 -21.19
CA ASP A 159 -3.68 -1.54 -22.41
C ASP A 159 -4.92 -0.64 -22.34
N VAL A 160 -5.26 -0.19 -21.14
CA VAL A 160 -6.42 0.68 -20.91
C VAL A 160 -6.07 2.10 -21.32
N THR A 161 -6.96 2.74 -22.08
CA THR A 161 -6.83 4.14 -22.49
C THR A 161 -8.18 4.85 -22.37
N PHE A 162 -8.12 6.18 -22.28
CA PHE A 162 -9.28 7.04 -22.48
C PHE A 162 -9.47 7.33 -23.97
N GLN A 163 -10.67 7.77 -24.33
CA GLN A 163 -10.98 8.17 -25.70
C GLN A 163 -10.14 9.38 -26.12
N ASP A 164 -10.18 10.44 -25.31
CA ASP A 164 -9.49 11.70 -25.54
C ASP A 164 -9.35 12.47 -24.21
N GLU A 165 -8.72 13.64 -24.28
CA GLU A 165 -8.52 14.53 -23.13
C GLU A 165 -9.84 14.99 -22.50
N ARG A 166 -10.88 15.20 -23.31
CA ARG A 166 -12.20 15.62 -22.82
C ARG A 166 -12.85 14.51 -22.00
N HIS A 167 -12.68 13.26 -22.42
CA HIS A 167 -13.12 12.12 -21.65
C HIS A 167 -12.39 12.04 -20.31
N LEU A 168 -11.06 12.13 -20.28
CA LEU A 168 -10.29 12.14 -19.03
C LEU A 168 -10.76 13.25 -18.07
N LEU A 169 -10.92 14.48 -18.57
CA LEU A 169 -11.42 15.61 -17.78
C LEU A 169 -12.82 15.38 -17.20
N ARG A 170 -13.75 14.75 -17.95
CA ARG A 170 -15.08 14.40 -17.43
C ARG A 170 -15.00 13.41 -16.27
N ILE A 171 -14.12 12.42 -16.35
CA ILE A 171 -13.94 11.44 -15.27
C ILE A 171 -13.31 12.11 -14.04
N ILE A 172 -12.32 12.98 -14.24
CA ILE A 172 -11.73 13.79 -13.17
C ILE A 172 -12.83 14.63 -12.48
N ASP A 173 -13.65 15.35 -13.24
CA ASP A 173 -14.72 16.19 -12.70
C ASP A 173 -15.77 15.37 -11.93
N LYS A 174 -16.14 14.18 -12.44
CA LYS A 174 -17.04 13.25 -11.76
C LYS A 174 -16.50 12.81 -10.40
N ILE A 175 -15.22 12.44 -10.33
CA ILE A 175 -14.55 12.05 -9.07
C ILE A 175 -14.55 13.21 -8.09
N VAL A 176 -14.14 14.39 -8.54
CA VAL A 176 -13.91 15.56 -7.71
C VAL A 176 -15.23 16.12 -7.18
N SER A 177 -16.28 16.13 -8.01
CA SER A 177 -17.64 16.51 -7.64
C SER A 177 -18.25 15.60 -6.58
N ALA A 178 -18.04 14.27 -6.68
CA ALA A 178 -18.53 13.32 -5.68
C ALA A 178 -17.92 13.54 -4.28
N VAL A 179 -16.73 14.13 -4.20
CA VAL A 179 -16.02 14.44 -2.95
C VAL A 179 -16.26 15.91 -2.50
N GLY A 180 -17.09 16.66 -3.22
CA GLY A 180 -17.40 18.05 -2.92
C GLY A 180 -16.21 19.00 -3.13
N ARG A 181 -15.30 18.66 -4.04
CA ARG A 181 -14.17 19.50 -4.46
C ARG A 181 -14.41 20.03 -5.87
N ARG A 182 -13.51 20.87 -6.36
CA ARG A 182 -13.52 21.41 -7.73
C ARG A 182 -12.11 21.41 -8.30
N VAL A 183 -12.01 21.21 -9.61
CA VAL A 183 -10.77 21.34 -10.37
C VAL A 183 -11.07 22.04 -11.70
N ASP A 184 -10.40 23.16 -11.94
CA ASP A 184 -10.59 24.00 -13.12
C ASP A 184 -9.32 24.85 -13.36
N GLU A 185 -9.32 25.72 -14.38
CA GLU A 185 -8.15 26.55 -14.69
C GLU A 185 -7.70 27.45 -13.53
N SER A 186 -8.61 27.81 -12.61
CA SER A 186 -8.28 28.64 -11.45
C SER A 186 -7.71 27.83 -10.29
N ASN A 187 -8.11 26.56 -10.17
CA ASN A 187 -7.60 25.60 -9.19
C ASN A 187 -7.22 24.30 -9.92
N PRO A 188 -6.06 24.28 -10.59
CA PRO A 188 -5.76 23.27 -11.60
C PRO A 188 -5.19 21.97 -11.02
N TYR A 189 -5.28 21.76 -9.70
CA TYR A 189 -4.90 20.52 -9.04
C TYR A 189 -5.83 20.21 -7.88
N VAL A 190 -5.94 18.93 -7.54
CA VAL A 190 -6.83 18.46 -6.49
C VAL A 190 -6.31 17.16 -5.87
N ASP A 191 -6.40 17.09 -4.55
CA ASP A 191 -6.29 15.84 -3.80
C ASP A 191 -7.69 15.42 -3.33
N ALA A 192 -8.02 14.14 -3.44
CA ALA A 192 -9.31 13.61 -3.02
C ALA A 192 -9.19 12.14 -2.57
N ARG A 193 -10.31 11.59 -2.08
CA ARG A 193 -10.44 10.19 -1.72
C ARG A 193 -11.61 9.58 -2.47
N LEU A 194 -11.36 8.47 -3.16
CA LEU A 194 -12.39 7.70 -3.84
C LEU A 194 -13.28 6.96 -2.83
N ALA A 195 -14.45 6.51 -3.27
CA ALA A 195 -15.42 5.82 -2.42
C ALA A 195 -14.89 4.49 -1.84
N ASP A 196 -13.96 3.84 -2.52
CA ASP A 196 -13.27 2.61 -2.06
C ASP A 196 -12.15 2.89 -1.04
N GLY A 197 -11.88 4.17 -0.75
CA GLY A 197 -10.85 4.63 0.17
C GLY A 197 -9.51 4.95 -0.49
N SER A 198 -9.36 4.72 -1.80
CA SER A 198 -8.14 4.99 -2.56
C SER A 198 -7.82 6.49 -2.61
N ARG A 199 -6.53 6.83 -2.61
CA ARG A 199 -6.07 8.22 -2.73
C ARG A 199 -6.08 8.63 -4.20
N PHE A 200 -6.63 9.79 -4.50
CA PHE A 200 -6.70 10.36 -5.85
C PHE A 200 -6.03 11.73 -5.85
N ASN A 201 -5.12 11.94 -6.79
CA ASN A 201 -4.56 13.25 -7.10
C ASN A 201 -4.70 13.51 -8.60
N ALA A 202 -5.08 14.72 -8.98
CA ALA A 202 -5.11 15.14 -10.38
C ALA A 202 -4.54 16.54 -10.58
N MET A 203 -3.97 16.76 -11.75
CA MET A 203 -3.54 18.06 -12.27
C MET A 203 -4.09 18.25 -13.69
N VAL A 204 -4.64 19.42 -13.99
CA VAL A 204 -5.25 19.74 -15.30
C VAL A 204 -4.54 20.92 -15.96
N PRO A 205 -4.71 21.14 -17.28
CA PRO A 205 -4.22 22.35 -17.94
C PRO A 205 -4.69 23.64 -17.22
N PRO A 206 -3.86 24.70 -17.15
CA PRO A 206 -2.61 24.90 -17.91
C PRO A 206 -1.33 24.37 -17.24
N ILE A 207 -1.38 23.86 -16.00
CA ILE A 207 -0.16 23.38 -15.31
C ILE A 207 0.30 22.01 -15.83
N ALA A 208 -0.65 21.20 -16.29
CA ALA A 208 -0.39 19.92 -16.93
C ALA A 208 -0.23 20.16 -18.44
N VAL A 209 0.98 20.54 -18.85
CA VAL A 209 1.29 21.09 -20.19
C VAL A 209 0.97 20.09 -21.32
N ASP A 210 1.24 18.81 -21.10
CA ASP A 210 1.07 17.75 -22.10
C ASP A 210 -0.29 17.03 -21.99
N GLY A 211 -1.21 17.54 -21.16
CA GLY A 211 -2.51 16.94 -20.85
C GLY A 211 -2.66 16.58 -19.37
N SER A 212 -3.88 16.28 -18.95
CA SER A 212 -4.22 15.98 -17.55
C SER A 212 -3.41 14.81 -16.99
N LEU A 213 -2.93 14.99 -15.76
CA LEU A 213 -2.20 14.00 -15.00
C LEU A 213 -3.07 13.49 -13.86
N VAL A 214 -3.11 12.17 -13.66
CA VAL A 214 -3.82 11.54 -12.54
C VAL A 214 -2.93 10.51 -11.86
N SER A 215 -2.94 10.50 -10.53
CA SER A 215 -2.28 9.48 -9.72
C SER A 215 -3.29 8.91 -8.73
N ILE A 216 -3.49 7.59 -8.80
CA ILE A 216 -4.35 6.86 -7.88
C ILE A 216 -3.52 5.83 -7.15
N ARG A 217 -3.50 5.91 -5.82
CA ARG A 217 -2.95 4.86 -4.96
C ARG A 217 -4.10 4.06 -4.38
N LYS A 218 -4.19 2.79 -4.78
CA LYS A 218 -5.29 1.92 -4.36
C LYS A 218 -5.22 1.62 -2.87
N PHE A 219 -6.37 1.64 -2.22
CA PHE A 219 -6.49 1.19 -0.85
C PHE A 219 -6.46 -0.34 -0.80
N LYS A 220 -5.42 -0.91 -0.19
CA LYS A 220 -5.34 -2.37 -0.03
C LYS A 220 -6.30 -2.84 1.05
N LYS A 221 -7.16 -3.79 0.68
CA LYS A 221 -8.06 -4.48 1.61
C LYS A 221 -7.33 -5.54 2.45
N ASP A 222 -6.28 -6.14 1.90
CA ASP A 222 -5.56 -7.22 2.56
C ASP A 222 -4.56 -6.73 3.61
N LYS A 223 -4.78 -7.21 4.83
CA LYS A 223 -3.94 -6.93 6.00
C LYS A 223 -2.77 -7.92 6.01
N LEU A 224 -1.57 -7.43 5.71
CA LEU A 224 -0.36 -8.22 5.97
C LEU A 224 -0.12 -8.28 7.48
N GLY A 225 -0.22 -9.49 8.04
CA GLY A 225 0.13 -9.77 9.42
C GLY A 225 1.63 -9.96 9.61
N ILE A 226 2.05 -10.05 10.87
CA ILE A 226 3.46 -10.34 11.20
C ILE A 226 3.91 -11.67 10.60
N ASP A 227 3.07 -12.72 10.69
CA ASP A 227 3.39 -14.04 10.13
C ASP A 227 3.59 -13.97 8.59
N ASP A 228 2.91 -13.06 7.88
CA ASP A 228 3.14 -12.83 6.45
C ASP A 228 4.49 -12.17 6.20
N LEU A 229 4.82 -11.13 6.96
CA LEU A 229 6.07 -10.39 6.81
C LEU A 229 7.29 -11.28 7.11
N VAL A 230 7.21 -12.15 8.11
CA VAL A 230 8.26 -13.15 8.39
C VAL A 230 8.36 -14.15 7.22
N ARG A 231 7.23 -14.68 6.73
CA ARG A 231 7.21 -15.60 5.58
C ARG A 231 7.78 -14.99 4.30
N PHE A 232 7.56 -13.69 4.08
CA PHE A 232 8.14 -12.95 2.95
C PHE A 232 9.61 -12.57 3.15
N GLY A 233 10.19 -12.89 4.31
CA GLY A 233 11.59 -12.57 4.61
C GLY A 233 11.84 -11.09 4.88
N ALA A 234 10.83 -10.34 5.33
CA ALA A 234 11.00 -8.94 5.70
C ALA A 234 11.84 -8.78 6.98
N PHE A 235 11.73 -9.72 7.92
CA PHE A 235 12.54 -9.86 9.14
C PHE A 235 12.45 -11.31 9.66
N SER A 236 13.32 -11.70 10.59
CA SER A 236 13.36 -13.05 11.14
C SER A 236 12.37 -13.27 12.30
N GLU A 237 12.15 -14.52 12.70
CA GLU A 237 11.30 -14.87 13.85
C GLU A 237 11.86 -14.30 15.17
N GLU A 238 13.18 -14.26 15.31
CA GLU A 238 13.89 -13.70 16.46
C GLU A 238 13.62 -12.19 16.60
N MET A 239 13.73 -11.47 15.47
CA MET A 239 13.38 -10.06 15.40
C MET A 239 11.90 -9.84 15.72
N ALA A 240 11.02 -10.71 15.22
CA ALA A 240 9.57 -10.65 15.49
C ALA A 240 9.28 -10.84 17.00
N ALA A 241 9.93 -11.79 17.66
CA ALA A 241 9.79 -12.05 19.09
C ALA A 241 10.26 -10.85 19.94
N TYR A 242 11.39 -10.25 19.58
CA TYR A 242 11.87 -9.03 20.22
C TYR A 242 10.88 -7.87 20.04
N LEU A 243 10.38 -7.65 18.83
CA LEU A 243 9.40 -6.59 18.53
C LEU A 243 8.07 -6.80 19.24
N GLN A 244 7.64 -8.06 19.39
CA GLN A 244 6.48 -8.42 20.18
C GLN A 244 6.66 -7.98 21.64
N ALA A 245 7.79 -8.31 22.26
CA ALA A 245 8.09 -7.88 23.63
C ALA A 245 8.15 -6.34 23.72
N ALA A 246 8.79 -5.67 22.77
CA ALA A 246 8.86 -4.21 22.73
C ALA A 246 7.47 -3.55 22.69
N VAL A 247 6.60 -3.95 21.77
CA VAL A 247 5.26 -3.37 21.63
C VAL A 247 4.37 -3.72 22.82
N ALA A 248 4.38 -4.98 23.26
CA ALA A 248 3.53 -5.44 24.36
C ALA A 248 3.92 -4.82 25.71
N THR A 249 5.20 -4.51 25.90
CA THR A 249 5.69 -3.79 27.10
C THR A 249 5.62 -2.29 26.98
N ARG A 250 4.90 -1.75 25.99
CA ARG A 250 4.67 -0.32 25.77
C ARG A 250 5.95 0.49 25.52
N LEU A 251 6.90 -0.05 24.76
CA LEU A 251 7.98 0.78 24.22
C LEU A 251 7.47 1.67 23.09
N ASN A 252 7.91 2.93 23.07
CA ASN A 252 7.63 3.86 21.98
C ASN A 252 8.49 3.53 20.76
N VAL A 253 7.84 3.24 19.62
CA VAL A 253 8.51 2.74 18.41
C VAL A 253 8.35 3.70 17.24
N ILE A 254 9.47 4.04 16.60
CA ILE A 254 9.49 4.78 15.35
C ILE A 254 9.90 3.84 14.22
N VAL A 255 9.06 3.69 13.20
CA VAL A 255 9.40 2.96 11.99
C VAL A 255 9.94 3.95 10.94
N SER A 256 11.23 3.86 10.63
CA SER A 256 11.91 4.74 9.68
C SER A 256 12.16 4.07 8.33
N GLY A 257 12.25 4.87 7.26
CA GLY A 257 12.54 4.34 5.92
C GLY A 257 12.28 5.29 4.75
N GLY A 258 12.77 4.91 3.57
CA GLY A 258 12.47 5.60 2.31
C GLY A 258 11.01 5.45 1.86
N THR A 259 10.66 6.12 0.76
CA THR A 259 9.37 5.91 0.09
C THR A 259 9.25 4.49 -0.43
N GLY A 260 8.09 3.85 -0.21
CA GLY A 260 7.85 2.48 -0.67
C GLY A 260 8.63 1.37 0.07
N SER A 261 9.31 1.70 1.18
CA SER A 261 10.03 0.71 2.00
C SER A 261 9.13 -0.19 2.85
N GLY A 262 7.84 0.13 2.96
CA GLY A 262 6.87 -0.62 3.75
C GLY A 262 6.68 -0.13 5.19
N LYS A 263 7.04 1.12 5.52
CA LYS A 263 6.91 1.67 6.90
C LYS A 263 5.51 1.48 7.49
N THR A 264 4.47 1.96 6.80
CA THR A 264 3.07 1.86 7.26
C THR A 264 2.65 0.40 7.40
N THR A 265 3.08 -0.48 6.49
CA THR A 265 2.85 -1.92 6.57
C THR A 265 3.49 -2.53 7.81
N THR A 266 4.75 -2.21 8.09
CA THR A 266 5.46 -2.66 9.30
C THR A 266 4.78 -2.13 10.55
N LEU A 267 4.43 -0.84 10.61
CA LEU A 267 3.71 -0.25 11.74
C LEU A 267 2.36 -0.97 11.97
N ASN A 268 1.60 -1.19 10.90
CA ASN A 268 0.30 -1.87 10.98
C ASN A 268 0.46 -3.32 11.47
N ALA A 269 1.50 -4.02 11.03
CA ALA A 269 1.78 -5.37 11.51
C ALA A 269 2.21 -5.36 13.00
N LEU A 270 3.09 -4.44 13.41
CA LEU A 270 3.50 -4.27 14.80
C LEU A 270 2.32 -3.93 15.71
N SER A 271 1.35 -3.17 15.22
CA SER A 271 0.14 -2.83 15.98
C SER A 271 -0.66 -4.06 16.41
N SER A 272 -0.52 -5.21 15.73
CA SER A 272 -1.19 -6.45 16.12
C SER A 272 -0.72 -7.03 17.47
N PHE A 273 0.43 -6.56 17.98
CA PHE A 273 0.93 -6.94 19.31
C PHE A 273 0.36 -6.09 20.45
N ILE A 274 -0.46 -5.08 20.14
CA ILE A 274 -1.16 -4.28 21.15
C ILE A 274 -2.36 -5.07 21.69
N ASP A 275 -2.54 -5.08 23.01
CA ASP A 275 -3.61 -5.81 23.67
C ASP A 275 -5.00 -5.21 23.35
N ASN A 276 -6.04 -6.04 23.30
CA ASN A 276 -7.40 -5.60 22.98
C ASN A 276 -8.03 -4.71 24.06
N SER A 277 -7.49 -4.72 25.28
CA SER A 277 -7.91 -3.86 26.39
C SER A 277 -7.48 -2.40 26.22
N GLU A 278 -6.51 -2.12 25.35
CA GLU A 278 -5.95 -0.78 25.18
C GLU A 278 -6.78 0.06 24.21
N ARG A 279 -7.05 1.32 24.58
CA ARG A 279 -7.66 2.31 23.69
C ARG A 279 -6.61 2.97 22.82
N ILE A 280 -6.73 2.79 21.50
CA ILE A 280 -5.77 3.31 20.53
C ILE A 280 -6.42 4.42 19.71
N LEU A 281 -5.70 5.53 19.55
CA LEU A 281 -6.11 6.60 18.64
C LEU A 281 -5.12 6.70 17.49
N THR A 282 -5.60 6.59 16.25
CA THR A 282 -4.78 6.78 15.05
C THR A 282 -4.99 8.17 14.46
N ILE A 283 -3.91 8.78 13.97
CA ILE A 283 -3.92 10.11 13.34
C ILE A 283 -3.14 10.01 12.04
N GLU A 284 -3.78 10.31 10.91
CA GLU A 284 -3.17 10.16 9.58
C GLU A 284 -3.60 11.30 8.65
N ASP A 285 -2.82 11.66 7.64
CA ASP A 285 -3.32 12.56 6.58
C ASP A 285 -4.40 11.88 5.72
N THR A 286 -4.26 10.58 5.54
CA THR A 286 -5.29 9.74 4.98
C THR A 286 -5.13 8.37 5.59
N ALA A 287 -6.21 7.84 6.13
CA ALA A 287 -6.22 6.67 6.97
C ALA A 287 -5.89 5.41 6.16
N GLU A 288 -4.65 4.95 6.33
CA GLU A 288 -4.11 3.71 5.79
C GLU A 288 -4.06 2.62 6.86
N LEU A 289 -3.94 2.99 8.13
CA LEU A 289 -3.84 2.03 9.23
C LEU A 289 -5.16 1.29 9.45
N GLN A 290 -5.04 -0.02 9.63
CA GLN A 290 -6.13 -0.97 9.82
C GLN A 290 -5.85 -1.89 11.02
N LEU A 291 -5.85 -1.30 12.21
CA LEU A 291 -5.63 -1.98 13.48
C LEU A 291 -6.69 -3.05 13.73
N GLN A 292 -6.32 -4.13 14.42
CA GLN A 292 -7.19 -5.27 14.70
C GLN A 292 -7.89 -5.16 16.07
N GLN A 293 -7.48 -4.20 16.91
CA GLN A 293 -7.99 -4.06 18.26
C GLN A 293 -9.43 -3.58 18.27
N THR A 294 -10.13 -3.92 19.36
CA THR A 294 -11.54 -3.55 19.54
C THR A 294 -11.70 -2.03 19.75
N HIS A 295 -10.82 -1.42 20.54
CA HIS A 295 -10.97 -0.02 20.93
C HIS A 295 -10.09 0.93 20.09
N VAL A 296 -10.44 1.12 18.81
CA VAL A 296 -9.71 2.01 17.90
C VAL A 296 -10.54 3.24 17.51
N GLY A 297 -10.02 4.44 17.80
CA GLY A 297 -10.55 5.70 17.26
C GLY A 297 -9.64 6.23 16.15
N ARG A 298 -10.21 6.52 14.98
CA ARG A 298 -9.44 6.98 13.80
C ARG A 298 -9.70 8.45 13.55
N MET A 299 -8.64 9.21 13.36
CA MET A 299 -8.68 10.64 13.03
C MET A 299 -7.88 10.88 11.75
N GLU A 300 -8.43 11.73 10.87
CA GLU A 300 -7.76 12.18 9.66
C GLU A 300 -7.53 13.68 9.72
N SER A 301 -6.34 14.13 9.29
CA SER A 301 -6.12 15.54 9.00
C SER A 301 -6.91 15.94 7.75
N ARG A 302 -7.20 17.23 7.60
CA ARG A 302 -7.94 17.75 6.46
C ARG A 302 -7.33 19.08 6.01
N PRO A 303 -6.94 19.23 4.74
CA PRO A 303 -6.50 20.53 4.23
C PRO A 303 -7.64 21.55 4.26
N ALA A 304 -7.31 22.83 4.09
CA ALA A 304 -8.32 23.86 3.90
C ALA A 304 -9.19 23.57 2.68
N ASN A 305 -10.44 24.05 2.69
CA ASN A 305 -11.27 24.08 1.49
C ASN A 305 -10.74 25.12 0.48
N VAL A 306 -11.37 25.21 -0.69
CA VAL A 306 -11.03 26.18 -1.75
C VAL A 306 -11.07 27.65 -1.29
N GLU A 307 -11.77 27.95 -0.19
CA GLU A 307 -11.83 29.30 0.42
C GLU A 307 -10.74 29.51 1.49
N GLY A 308 -9.82 28.56 1.67
CA GLY A 308 -8.76 28.63 2.68
C GLY A 308 -9.23 28.38 4.12
N LYS A 309 -10.44 27.84 4.32
CA LYS A 309 -11.06 27.64 5.65
C LYS A 309 -11.16 26.16 6.03
N GLY A 310 -11.26 25.92 7.35
CA GLY A 310 -11.58 24.61 7.90
C GLY A 310 -10.45 23.57 7.85
N ALA A 311 -9.21 24.00 7.67
CA ALA A 311 -8.07 23.10 7.84
C ALA A 311 -8.06 22.50 9.25
N VAL A 312 -7.73 21.21 9.34
CA VAL A 312 -7.48 20.49 10.58
C VAL A 312 -6.15 19.77 10.39
N SER A 313 -5.11 20.23 11.09
CA SER A 313 -3.78 19.63 10.99
C SER A 313 -3.68 18.34 11.80
N GLN A 314 -2.66 17.52 11.53
CA GLN A 314 -2.36 16.37 12.41
C GLN A 314 -2.09 16.82 13.85
N ARG A 315 -1.48 18.00 14.03
CA ARG A 315 -1.22 18.60 15.32
C ARG A 315 -2.51 18.91 16.08
N ASP A 316 -3.55 19.40 15.40
CA ASP A 316 -4.87 19.64 15.98
C ASP A 316 -5.52 18.32 16.44
N CYS A 317 -5.48 17.29 15.58
CA CYS A 317 -5.95 15.95 15.92
C CYS A 317 -5.23 15.40 17.14
N LEU A 318 -3.91 15.57 17.22
CA LEU A 318 -3.07 15.07 18.31
C LEU A 318 -3.36 15.76 19.64
N LYS A 319 -3.48 17.09 19.65
CA LYS A 319 -3.90 17.84 20.83
C LYS A 319 -5.30 17.44 21.32
N ASN A 320 -6.20 17.12 20.40
CA ASN A 320 -7.52 16.63 20.76
C ASN A 320 -7.47 15.20 21.30
N ALA A 321 -6.66 14.33 20.69
CA ALA A 321 -6.46 12.94 21.11
C ALA A 321 -6.06 12.82 22.58
N LEU A 322 -5.18 13.71 23.07
CA LEU A 322 -4.75 13.75 24.47
C LEU A 322 -5.91 13.93 25.49
N ARG A 323 -7.06 14.45 25.06
CA ARG A 323 -8.25 14.63 25.90
C ARG A 323 -9.23 13.46 25.82
N MET A 324 -8.96 12.48 24.97
CA MET A 324 -9.85 11.36 24.69
C MET A 324 -9.47 10.08 25.47
N ARG A 325 -8.60 10.22 26.49
CA ARG A 325 -8.07 9.13 27.32
C ARG A 325 -7.54 7.93 26.49
N PRO A 326 -6.61 8.15 25.54
CA PRO A 326 -5.95 7.03 24.86
C PRO A 326 -4.99 6.32 25.82
N ASP A 327 -4.81 5.01 25.63
CA ASP A 327 -3.63 4.29 26.13
C ASP A 327 -2.44 4.54 25.20
N ARG A 328 -2.69 4.56 23.88
CA ARG A 328 -1.67 4.75 22.84
C ARG A 328 -2.14 5.72 21.78
N ILE A 329 -1.22 6.51 21.27
CA ILE A 329 -1.44 7.35 20.08
C ILE A 329 -0.52 6.85 18.97
N ILE A 330 -1.11 6.59 17.80
CA ILE A 330 -0.37 6.16 16.63
C ILE A 330 -0.52 7.20 15.54
N VAL A 331 0.59 7.84 15.18
CA VAL A 331 0.62 8.80 14.07
C VAL A 331 1.09 8.03 12.83
N GLY A 332 0.28 8.00 11.77
CA GLY A 332 0.62 7.23 10.56
C GLY A 332 1.96 7.64 9.97
N GLU A 333 2.22 8.94 9.92
CA GLU A 333 3.51 9.49 9.52
C GLU A 333 3.71 10.89 10.08
N THR A 334 4.82 11.10 10.79
CA THR A 334 5.22 12.41 11.31
C THR A 334 6.10 13.13 10.28
N ARG A 335 5.70 14.35 9.90
CA ARG A 335 6.32 15.19 8.87
C ARG A 335 6.58 16.63 9.30
N GLY A 336 6.01 17.08 10.41
CA GLY A 336 6.04 18.49 10.78
C GLY A 336 5.86 18.77 12.26
N GLU A 337 5.12 19.84 12.55
CA GLU A 337 4.99 20.44 13.88
C GLU A 337 4.32 19.54 14.92
N GLU A 338 3.55 18.53 14.50
CA GLU A 338 2.94 17.52 15.38
C GLU A 338 3.98 16.70 16.15
N VAL A 339 5.25 16.68 15.70
CA VAL A 339 6.34 15.97 16.37
C VAL A 339 6.48 16.36 17.85
N ILE A 340 6.25 17.62 18.20
CA ILE A 340 6.47 18.11 19.57
C ILE A 340 5.41 17.54 20.50
N ASP A 341 4.15 17.67 20.11
CA ASP A 341 3.01 17.13 20.83
C ASP A 341 3.11 15.58 20.89
N MET A 342 3.70 14.94 19.88
CA MET A 342 3.89 13.48 19.83
C MET A 342 4.97 13.02 20.80
N LEU A 343 6.13 13.68 20.81
CA LEU A 343 7.20 13.45 21.78
C LEU A 343 6.76 13.76 23.21
N GLN A 344 5.86 14.74 23.40
CA GLN A 344 5.25 14.99 24.70
C GLN A 344 4.31 13.85 25.10
N ALA A 345 3.43 13.39 24.22
CA ALA A 345 2.53 12.27 24.48
C ALA A 345 3.31 11.01 24.91
N MET A 346 4.38 10.69 24.17
CA MET A 346 5.30 9.59 24.46
C MET A 346 5.98 9.67 25.82
N ASN A 347 6.19 10.89 26.35
CA ASN A 347 6.77 11.11 27.69
C ASN A 347 5.71 11.22 28.79
N THR A 348 4.43 11.40 28.46
CA THR A 348 3.37 11.80 29.41
C THR A 348 2.19 10.83 29.41
N GLY A 349 2.46 9.57 29.76
CA GLY A 349 1.40 8.60 30.08
C GLY A 349 0.71 7.96 28.87
N HIS A 350 1.23 8.16 27.67
CA HIS A 350 0.77 7.51 26.44
C HIS A 350 1.88 6.61 25.86
N ASP A 351 2.50 5.83 26.74
CA ASP A 351 3.58 4.90 26.40
C ASP A 351 3.10 3.85 25.38
N GLY A 352 4.03 3.33 24.58
CA GLY A 352 3.70 2.38 23.53
C GLY A 352 3.12 3.05 22.28
N SER A 353 3.23 4.37 22.18
CA SER A 353 2.89 5.14 20.99
C SER A 353 3.84 4.81 19.84
N MET A 354 3.35 4.94 18.61
CA MET A 354 4.12 4.60 17.42
C MET A 354 3.96 5.64 16.32
N THR A 355 4.99 5.82 15.50
CA THR A 355 4.88 6.62 14.28
C THR A 355 5.77 6.09 13.18
N THR A 356 5.55 6.56 11.95
CA THR A 356 6.53 6.42 10.87
C THR A 356 7.22 7.73 10.54
N ILE A 357 8.47 7.65 10.06
CA ILE A 357 9.24 8.81 9.63
C ILE A 357 10.05 8.48 8.37
N HIS A 358 10.22 9.47 7.48
CA HIS A 358 11.12 9.34 6.36
C HIS A 358 12.59 9.56 6.76
N ALA A 359 13.39 8.50 6.70
CA ALA A 359 14.82 8.56 6.98
C ALA A 359 15.57 7.40 6.32
N ASN A 360 16.84 7.63 5.97
CA ASN A 360 17.70 6.64 5.32
C ASN A 360 18.45 5.74 6.32
N SER A 361 18.50 6.15 7.59
CA SER A 361 19.08 5.40 8.69
C SER A 361 18.41 5.78 10.01
N ALA A 362 18.64 4.99 11.07
CA ALA A 362 18.16 5.31 12.41
C ALA A 362 18.69 6.66 12.91
N ARG A 363 19.98 6.96 12.64
CA ARG A 363 20.60 8.24 13.00
C ARG A 363 19.98 9.41 12.23
N ASP A 364 19.70 9.24 10.94
CA ASP A 364 18.97 10.27 10.17
C ASP A 364 17.55 10.48 10.71
N GLY A 365 16.92 9.42 11.22
CA GLY A 365 15.60 9.50 11.87
C GLY A 365 15.62 10.45 13.07
N ILE A 366 16.65 10.37 13.91
CA ILE A 366 16.87 11.30 15.02
C ILE A 366 17.08 12.73 14.51
N SER A 367 17.97 12.93 13.53
CA SER A 367 18.19 14.27 12.95
C SER A 367 16.92 14.85 12.32
N ARG A 368 16.05 14.02 11.75
CA ARG A 368 14.75 14.44 11.22
C ARG A 368 13.81 14.91 12.33
N LEU A 369 13.76 14.22 13.48
CA LEU A 369 13.01 14.69 14.64
C LEU A 369 13.52 16.05 15.12
N GLU A 370 14.85 16.22 15.24
CA GLU A 370 15.47 17.50 15.61
C GLU A 370 15.03 18.64 14.67
N ASN A 371 15.09 18.39 13.35
CA ASN A 371 14.70 19.37 12.34
C ASN A 371 13.20 19.71 12.39
N MET A 372 12.32 18.72 12.59
CA MET A 372 10.87 18.97 12.67
C MET A 372 10.52 19.79 13.92
N VAL A 373 11.21 19.57 15.04
CA VAL A 373 11.06 20.40 16.25
C VAL A 373 11.48 21.84 15.97
N ALA A 374 12.61 22.04 15.27
CA ALA A 374 13.07 23.38 14.87
C ALA A 374 12.08 24.08 13.92
N MET A 375 11.46 23.35 12.99
CA MET A 375 10.47 23.88 12.06
C MET A 375 9.15 24.29 12.74
N ALA A 376 8.83 23.73 13.90
CA ALA A 376 7.61 24.08 14.64
C ALA A 376 7.65 25.49 15.28
N GLY A 377 8.76 26.24 15.10
CA GLY A 377 8.89 27.62 15.56
C GLY A 377 9.09 27.77 17.07
N ILE A 378 9.38 26.67 17.78
CA ILE A 378 9.69 26.70 19.22
C ILE A 378 11.20 26.87 19.39
N GLU A 379 11.62 28.00 19.96
CA GLU A 379 13.01 28.21 20.34
C GLU A 379 13.35 27.35 21.56
N MET A 380 13.85 26.14 21.31
CA MET A 380 14.34 25.23 22.31
C MET A 380 15.83 24.97 22.09
N PRO A 381 16.69 25.04 23.13
CA PRO A 381 18.09 24.64 22.99
C PRO A 381 18.20 23.21 22.47
N LEU A 382 19.09 22.95 21.51
CA LEU A 382 19.24 21.64 20.87
C LEU A 382 19.43 20.49 21.87
N LYS A 383 20.14 20.75 22.97
CA LYS A 383 20.31 19.79 24.07
C LYS A 383 18.97 19.36 24.69
N ALA A 384 18.04 20.29 24.89
CA ALA A 384 16.73 20.01 25.45
C ALA A 384 15.86 19.21 24.45
N VAL A 385 15.93 19.55 23.15
CA VAL A 385 15.28 18.77 22.08
C VAL A 385 15.77 17.32 22.09
N ARG A 386 17.10 17.14 22.13
CA ARG A 386 17.71 15.81 22.19
C ARG A 386 17.33 15.05 23.44
N SER A 387 17.28 15.72 24.59
CA SER A 387 16.84 15.12 25.86
C SER A 387 15.38 14.66 25.78
N GLN A 388 14.51 15.45 25.15
CA GLN A 388 13.12 15.08 24.95
C GLN A 388 12.98 13.87 24.02
N ILE A 389 13.74 13.83 22.92
CA ILE A 389 13.77 12.69 21.99
C ILE A 389 14.29 11.43 22.69
N ALA A 390 15.42 11.53 23.40
CA ALA A 390 16.05 10.41 24.08
C ALA A 390 15.18 9.80 25.20
N SER A 391 14.37 10.63 25.85
CA SER A 391 13.40 10.20 26.85
C SER A 391 12.15 9.57 26.22
N ALA A 392 11.69 10.14 25.10
CA ALA A 392 10.43 9.71 24.46
C ALA A 392 10.59 8.42 23.66
N VAL A 393 11.63 8.31 22.85
CA VAL A 393 11.76 7.25 21.84
C VAL A 393 12.56 6.10 22.44
N ASN A 394 12.04 4.87 22.34
CA ASN A 394 12.75 3.69 22.83
C ASN A 394 13.40 2.90 21.69
N LEU A 395 12.71 2.81 20.54
CA LEU A 395 13.13 1.95 19.44
C LEU A 395 12.98 2.65 18.08
N LEU A 396 14.00 2.53 17.24
CA LEU A 396 13.94 2.81 15.81
C LEU A 396 14.02 1.51 15.00
N VAL A 397 13.02 1.30 14.16
CA VAL A 397 12.91 0.16 13.25
C VAL A 397 13.11 0.65 11.82
N GLN A 398 14.25 0.33 11.22
CA GLN A 398 14.60 0.80 9.87
C GLN A 398 14.12 -0.19 8.81
N ALA A 399 13.14 0.20 8.00
CA ALA A 399 12.69 -0.52 6.82
C ALA A 399 13.31 0.06 5.54
N SER A 400 13.75 -0.81 4.63
CA SER A 400 14.34 -0.41 3.34
C SER A 400 13.75 -1.22 2.19
N ARG A 401 13.57 -0.55 1.03
CA ARG A 401 13.35 -1.22 -0.25
C ARG A 401 14.70 -1.40 -0.92
N LEU A 402 15.10 -2.65 -1.13
CA LEU A 402 16.39 -2.98 -1.70
C LEU A 402 16.33 -2.94 -3.25
N GLN A 403 17.51 -3.05 -3.87
CA GLN A 403 17.69 -2.93 -5.34
C GLN A 403 16.92 -3.99 -6.13
N ASP A 404 16.69 -5.17 -5.54
CA ASP A 404 15.90 -6.26 -6.13
C ASP A 404 14.38 -6.09 -5.93
N GLY A 405 13.96 -4.96 -5.36
CA GLY A 405 12.56 -4.65 -5.05
C GLY A 405 12.06 -5.23 -3.74
N SER A 406 12.82 -6.12 -3.08
CA SER A 406 12.44 -6.69 -1.79
C SER A 406 12.40 -5.61 -0.69
N ARG A 407 11.48 -5.76 0.25
CA ARG A 407 11.35 -4.87 1.41
C ARG A 407 11.86 -5.63 2.64
N ARG A 408 12.87 -5.09 3.31
CA ARG A 408 13.48 -5.72 4.50
C ARG A 408 13.66 -4.71 5.63
N MET A 409 13.52 -5.20 6.86
CA MET A 409 13.90 -4.49 8.07
C MET A 409 15.41 -4.59 8.24
N VAL A 410 16.12 -3.53 7.89
CA VAL A 410 17.59 -3.56 7.81
C VAL A 410 18.27 -3.30 9.15
N SER A 411 17.56 -2.70 10.12
CA SER A 411 18.10 -2.43 11.45
C SER A 411 16.98 -2.29 12.49
N ILE A 412 17.27 -2.74 13.71
CA ILE A 412 16.52 -2.42 14.93
C ILE A 412 17.51 -1.79 15.90
N THR A 413 17.27 -0.53 16.27
CA THR A 413 18.17 0.28 17.09
C THR A 413 17.42 0.80 18.32
N GLU A 414 17.96 0.56 19.51
CA GLU A 414 17.46 1.10 20.77
C GLU A 414 18.07 2.47 21.06
N ILE A 415 17.29 3.35 21.68
CA ILE A 415 17.78 4.60 22.27
C ILE A 415 18.05 4.35 23.76
N THR A 416 19.31 4.52 24.16
CA THR A 416 19.77 4.19 25.52
C THR A 416 19.92 5.40 26.43
N GLY A 417 19.73 6.60 25.90
CA GLY A 417 19.79 7.86 26.64
C GLY A 417 20.67 8.89 25.93
N MET A 418 21.44 9.65 26.70
CA MET A 418 22.35 10.67 26.18
C MET A 418 23.72 10.61 26.86
N GLU A 419 24.77 10.83 26.07
CA GLU A 419 26.13 11.08 26.53
C GLU A 419 26.52 12.51 26.15
N GLY A 420 26.54 13.41 27.13
CA GLY A 420 26.73 14.84 26.89
C GLY A 420 25.59 15.44 26.08
N ASP A 421 25.87 15.78 24.82
CA ASP A 421 24.90 16.35 23.87
C ASP A 421 24.55 15.39 22.73
N VAL A 422 24.99 14.13 22.80
CA VAL A 422 24.76 13.10 21.77
C VAL A 422 23.77 12.06 22.30
N ILE A 423 22.76 11.74 21.50
CA ILE A 423 21.84 10.64 21.80
C ILE A 423 22.58 9.32 21.61
N SER A 424 22.65 8.52 22.67
CA SER A 424 23.28 7.20 22.68
C SER A 424 22.31 6.16 22.13
N MET A 425 22.83 5.27 21.28
CA MET A 425 22.03 4.30 20.55
C MET A 425 22.79 2.98 20.45
N GLN A 426 22.07 1.87 20.49
CA GLN A 426 22.65 0.55 20.25
C GLN A 426 21.84 -0.23 19.20
N GLU A 427 22.50 -0.72 18.17
CA GLU A 427 21.88 -1.59 17.17
C GLU A 427 21.83 -3.01 17.73
N VAL A 428 20.63 -3.58 17.78
CA VAL A 428 20.37 -4.92 18.35
C VAL A 428 20.33 -5.97 17.25
N PHE A 429 19.71 -5.62 16.11
CA PHE A 429 19.59 -6.48 14.94
C PHE A 429 19.93 -5.70 13.69
N ARG A 430 20.49 -6.41 12.70
CA ARG A 430 20.75 -5.84 11.37
C ARG A 430 20.57 -6.88 10.27
N PHE A 431 20.34 -6.40 9.06
CA PHE A 431 20.42 -7.21 7.85
C PHE A 431 21.83 -7.13 7.25
N GLN A 432 22.51 -8.27 7.15
CA GLN A 432 23.84 -8.35 6.56
C GLN A 432 23.77 -8.89 5.14
N ARG A 433 24.08 -8.03 4.16
CA ARG A 433 24.21 -8.41 2.76
C ARG A 433 25.53 -9.15 2.55
N THR A 434 25.47 -10.33 1.96
CA THR A 434 26.65 -11.17 1.67
C THR A 434 26.96 -11.24 0.18
N GLY A 435 26.01 -10.90 -0.69
CA GLY A 435 26.27 -10.84 -2.13
C GLY A 435 25.06 -10.58 -3.02
N LEU A 436 25.19 -10.95 -4.28
CA LEU A 436 24.15 -10.97 -5.30
C LEU A 436 24.12 -12.35 -5.95
N SER A 437 22.92 -12.86 -6.21
CA SER A 437 22.73 -14.01 -7.08
C SER A 437 22.92 -13.64 -8.55
N PRO A 438 23.10 -14.63 -9.46
CA PRO A 438 23.17 -14.38 -10.90
C PRO A 438 21.96 -13.62 -11.47
N ASP A 439 20.78 -13.75 -10.85
CA ASP A 439 19.55 -13.06 -11.26
C ASP A 439 19.39 -11.67 -10.61
N ASN A 440 20.47 -11.07 -10.11
CA ASN A 440 20.50 -9.79 -9.39
C ASN A 440 19.65 -9.74 -8.09
N LYS A 441 19.22 -10.89 -7.54
CA LYS A 441 18.60 -10.93 -6.21
C LYS A 441 19.62 -10.79 -5.10
N ILE A 442 19.28 -10.08 -4.03
CA ILE A 442 20.16 -9.85 -2.90
C ILE A 442 20.24 -11.08 -2.00
N ILE A 443 21.48 -11.53 -1.77
CA ILE A 443 21.81 -12.59 -0.82
C ILE A 443 22.28 -11.93 0.48
N GLY A 444 21.71 -12.37 1.59
CA GLY A 444 22.04 -11.89 2.93
C GLY A 444 21.09 -12.47 3.97
N HIS A 445 21.42 -12.27 5.23
CA HIS A 445 20.70 -12.83 6.37
C HIS A 445 20.51 -11.77 7.47
N PHE A 446 19.52 -11.99 8.33
CA PHE A 446 19.35 -11.19 9.54
C PHE A 446 20.26 -11.74 10.63
N THR A 447 20.84 -10.86 11.44
CA THR A 447 21.74 -11.25 12.52
C THR A 447 21.59 -10.32 13.72
N GLY A 448 21.71 -10.86 14.92
CA GLY A 448 21.99 -10.07 16.12
C GLY A 448 23.38 -9.45 16.06
N THR A 449 23.61 -8.42 16.88
CA THR A 449 24.90 -7.71 16.96
C THR A 449 25.79 -8.18 18.11
N GLY A 450 25.31 -9.11 18.94
CA GLY A 450 25.93 -9.53 20.21
C GLY A 450 25.58 -8.65 21.40
N VAL A 451 24.86 -7.53 21.19
CA VAL A 451 24.45 -6.61 22.25
C VAL A 451 23.09 -7.06 22.81
N ARG A 452 23.01 -7.23 24.13
CA ARG A 452 21.74 -7.51 24.81
C ARG A 452 20.88 -6.24 24.88
N SER A 453 19.57 -6.44 24.77
CA SER A 453 18.60 -5.34 24.88
C SER A 453 18.71 -4.60 26.21
N ASN A 454 18.72 -3.26 26.14
CA ASN A 454 18.62 -2.37 27.30
C ASN A 454 17.28 -2.54 28.04
N TYR A 455 16.27 -3.12 27.37
CA TYR A 455 14.93 -3.35 27.90
C TYR A 455 14.68 -4.78 28.38
N SER A 456 15.71 -5.64 28.42
CA SER A 456 15.58 -7.06 28.80
C SER A 456 14.90 -7.27 30.16
N GLU A 457 15.23 -6.45 31.16
CA GLU A 457 14.62 -6.54 32.48
C GLU A 457 13.14 -6.16 32.45
N ARG A 458 12.78 -5.09 31.70
CA ARG A 458 11.37 -4.68 31.50
C ARG A 458 10.58 -5.79 30.83
N PHE A 459 11.13 -6.41 29.79
CA PHE A 459 10.49 -7.53 29.10
C PHE A 459 10.20 -8.67 30.08
N LYS A 460 11.20 -9.06 30.88
CA LYS A 460 11.06 -10.14 31.86
C LYS A 460 10.00 -9.84 32.92
N LEU A 461 9.97 -8.62 33.46
CA LEU A 461 8.97 -8.19 34.45
C LEU A 461 7.53 -8.22 33.90
N TRP A 462 7.37 -8.09 32.59
CA TRP A 462 6.09 -8.17 31.89
C TRP A 462 5.78 -9.57 31.34
N GLY A 463 6.61 -10.57 31.67
CA GLY A 463 6.39 -11.96 31.28
C GLY A 463 6.92 -12.33 29.90
N TYR A 464 7.76 -11.50 29.28
CA TYR A 464 8.47 -11.77 28.04
C TYR A 464 9.93 -12.13 28.33
N ASP A 465 10.22 -13.43 28.46
CA ASP A 465 11.58 -13.92 28.69
C ASP A 465 12.22 -14.31 27.35
N LEU A 466 13.00 -13.38 26.79
CA LEU A 466 13.66 -13.56 25.50
C LEU A 466 14.98 -14.33 25.69
N PRO A 467 15.24 -15.42 24.93
CA PRO A 467 16.49 -16.15 25.00
C PRO A 467 17.67 -15.26 24.61
N SER A 468 18.83 -15.41 25.26
CA SER A 468 20.01 -14.60 24.94
C SER A 468 20.56 -14.85 23.54
N GLU A 469 20.32 -16.05 23.01
CA GLU A 469 20.78 -16.53 21.71
C GLU A 469 20.24 -15.70 20.56
N ILE A 470 19.07 -15.05 20.73
CA ILE A 470 18.49 -14.20 19.67
C ILE A 470 19.38 -12.99 19.34
N PHE A 471 20.21 -12.56 20.29
CA PHE A 471 21.10 -11.41 20.12
C PHE A 471 22.46 -11.81 19.55
N GLU A 472 22.78 -13.10 19.48
CA GLU A 472 24.09 -13.57 19.04
C GLU A 472 24.25 -13.39 17.52
N PRO A 473 25.47 -13.04 17.04
CA PRO A 473 25.73 -12.98 15.62
C PRO A 473 25.58 -14.35 14.95
N VAL A 474 24.78 -14.44 13.90
CA VAL A 474 24.62 -15.64 13.09
C VAL A 474 25.57 -15.56 11.90
N GLN A 475 26.37 -16.60 11.68
CA GLN A 475 27.12 -16.75 10.43
C GLN A 475 26.20 -17.35 9.37
N GLY A 476 26.05 -16.64 8.25
CA GLY A 476 25.16 -17.00 7.15
C GLY A 476 25.81 -17.89 6.10
#